data_AF-A0A1M5J5V2-F1
#
_entry.id   AF-A0A1M5J5V2-F1
#
_cell.length_a   1.000
_cell.length_b   1.000
_cell.length_c   1.000
_cell.angle_alpha   90.00
_cell.angle_beta   90.00
_cell.angle_gamma   90.00
#
_symmetry.space_group_name_H-M   'P 1'
#
loop_
_entity.id
_entity.type
_entity.pdbx_description
1 polymer ?
#
loop_
_entity_poly.entity_id
_entity_poly.type
_entity_poly.pdbx_seq_one_letter_code
_entity_poly.pdbx_strand_id
1 'polypeptide(L)'
;MINKLFALFLSSMVYLISCQEKTVSNDNHFQIEKKEILYNDKKIYLGMPIEEFIQSINSEYRVAKYSLNERTDKSWSWKDGGEAYLNDNGKIKYFNININNDALEKEYNSIEEIVKKVGQYENFKEKKVPSEESIFYVWDKLGFNVAVHDNTVGQINLYPIHYTKRNIEYRLITPGPPKAKSDAYIDTEDKSDVENYKVMLERQPKTEFKGKFTYDGRTADFSKIGYTGWNTMVKDLDIAGSSYDPPGDSKGWGRKIWLNYDSCLIDIRRYNNDNESTGSPSKDKVGKIDGVQAIEIWRFTEGDRK
;
A
#
# COMPACT_ATOMS: atom_id res chain seq x y z
N MET A 1 -24.92 -40.79 -39.52
CA MET A 1 -24.57 -39.38 -39.26
C MET A 1 -25.20 -38.96 -37.93
N ILE A 2 -24.54 -39.27 -36.80
CA ILE A 2 -25.07 -39.02 -35.45
C ILE A 2 -24.13 -38.11 -34.62
N ASN A 3 -23.04 -37.59 -35.20
CA ASN A 3 -21.99 -36.87 -34.46
C ASN A 3 -21.93 -35.35 -34.67
N LYS A 4 -23.03 -34.68 -35.04
CA LYS A 4 -23.02 -33.20 -35.16
C LYS A 4 -24.06 -32.46 -34.31
N LEU A 5 -24.95 -33.16 -33.60
CA LEU A 5 -25.96 -32.50 -32.75
C LEU A 5 -25.54 -32.34 -31.28
N PHE A 6 -24.57 -33.12 -30.79
CA PHE A 6 -24.13 -33.04 -29.39
C PHE A 6 -23.12 -31.92 -29.09
N ALA A 7 -22.46 -31.35 -30.12
CA ALA A 7 -21.47 -30.27 -29.95
C ALA A 7 -22.09 -28.86 -29.88
N LEU A 8 -23.37 -28.71 -30.22
CA LEU A 8 -24.10 -27.42 -30.14
C LEU A 8 -24.88 -27.24 -28.84
N PHE A 9 -25.11 -28.32 -28.08
CA PHE A 9 -25.74 -28.25 -26.76
C PHE A 9 -24.73 -28.04 -25.61
N LEU A 10 -23.44 -28.35 -25.83
CA LEU A 10 -22.38 -28.10 -24.84
C LEU A 10 -21.74 -26.70 -24.95
N SER A 11 -21.87 -26.01 -26.08
CA SER A 11 -21.33 -24.66 -26.30
C SER A 11 -22.32 -23.54 -25.97
N SER A 12 -23.59 -23.87 -25.72
CA SER A 12 -24.64 -22.92 -25.35
C SER A 12 -24.88 -22.82 -23.83
N MET A 13 -24.20 -23.64 -23.02
CA MET A 13 -24.28 -23.59 -21.55
C MET A 13 -23.14 -22.82 -20.86
N VAL A 14 -22.26 -22.13 -21.62
CA VAL A 14 -21.13 -21.36 -21.07
C VAL A 14 -21.39 -19.84 -21.04
N TYR A 15 -22.55 -19.36 -21.51
CA TYR A 15 -22.91 -17.93 -21.51
C TYR A 15 -24.14 -17.57 -20.67
N LEU A 16 -24.53 -18.44 -19.74
CA LEU A 16 -25.46 -18.09 -18.66
C LEU A 16 -24.70 -18.05 -17.33
N ILE A 17 -23.58 -17.31 -17.29
CA ILE A 17 -23.28 -16.56 -16.07
C ILE A 17 -24.42 -15.56 -15.98
N SER A 18 -25.41 -15.93 -15.18
CA SER A 18 -26.47 -15.07 -14.71
C SER A 18 -25.95 -13.64 -14.62
N CYS A 19 -26.47 -12.76 -15.47
CA CYS A 19 -26.66 -11.36 -15.11
C CYS A 19 -27.61 -11.35 -13.91
N GLN A 20 -27.10 -11.77 -12.74
CA GLN A 20 -27.63 -11.27 -11.49
C GLN A 20 -27.39 -9.78 -11.58
N GLU A 21 -28.47 -9.01 -11.69
CA GLU A 21 -28.45 -7.60 -11.34
C GLU A 21 -27.74 -7.51 -9.99
N LYS A 22 -26.46 -7.11 -10.03
CA LYS A 22 -25.71 -6.80 -8.82
C LYS A 22 -26.44 -5.63 -8.21
N THR A 23 -27.33 -5.91 -7.27
CA THR A 23 -28.02 -4.91 -6.49
C THR A 23 -26.92 -4.24 -5.70
N VAL A 24 -26.50 -3.06 -6.17
CA VAL A 24 -25.58 -2.20 -5.44
C VAL A 24 -26.37 -1.71 -4.24
N SER A 25 -26.33 -2.47 -3.16
CA SER A 25 -26.54 -1.87 -1.85
C SER A 25 -25.46 -0.81 -1.72
N ASN A 26 -25.88 0.46 -1.68
CA ASN A 26 -24.99 1.59 -1.48
C ASN A 26 -24.44 1.66 -0.04
N ASP A 27 -24.81 0.72 0.84
CA ASP A 27 -24.12 0.58 2.12
C ASP A 27 -22.76 -0.08 1.86
N ASN A 28 -21.70 0.61 2.26
CA ASN A 28 -20.33 0.12 2.25
C ASN A 28 -19.88 0.22 3.70
N HIS A 29 -20.08 -0.83 4.47
CA HIS A 29 -19.92 -0.79 5.92
C HIS A 29 -18.99 -1.90 6.39
N PHE A 30 -17.80 -1.51 6.82
CA PHE A 30 -16.89 -2.40 7.53
C PHE A 30 -17.13 -2.29 9.03
N GLN A 31 -17.35 -3.42 9.70
CA GLN A 31 -17.56 -3.46 11.15
C GLN A 31 -16.56 -4.42 11.78
N ILE A 32 -15.96 -4.02 12.89
CA ILE A 32 -15.14 -4.87 13.75
C ILE A 32 -15.75 -4.79 15.16
N GLU A 33 -16.51 -5.82 15.50
CA GLU A 33 -17.19 -5.91 16.78
C GLU A 33 -17.28 -7.35 17.23
N LYS A 34 -17.39 -7.59 18.55
CA LYS A 34 -17.61 -8.93 19.13
C LYS A 34 -16.68 -10.02 18.60
N LYS A 35 -15.44 -9.64 18.28
CA LYS A 35 -14.42 -10.52 17.71
C LYS A 35 -14.68 -11.01 16.28
N GLU A 36 -15.41 -10.25 15.50
CA GLU A 36 -15.71 -10.56 14.10
C GLU A 36 -15.43 -9.35 13.21
N ILE A 37 -15.13 -9.62 11.94
CA ILE A 37 -15.06 -8.61 10.89
C ILE A 37 -16.27 -8.82 9.98
N LEU A 38 -17.05 -7.78 9.73
CA LEU A 38 -18.24 -7.83 8.90
C LEU A 38 -18.14 -6.81 7.76
N TYR A 39 -18.69 -7.16 6.60
CA TYR A 39 -18.98 -6.25 5.50
C TYR A 39 -20.48 -6.29 5.22
N ASN A 40 -21.20 -5.19 5.45
CA ASN A 40 -22.66 -5.12 5.32
C ASN A 40 -23.37 -6.32 5.98
N ASP A 41 -23.05 -6.57 7.26
CA ASP A 41 -23.56 -7.67 8.08
C ASP A 41 -23.13 -9.09 7.65
N LYS A 42 -22.38 -9.25 6.54
CA LYS A 42 -21.78 -10.53 6.16
C LYS A 42 -20.43 -10.69 6.82
N LYS A 43 -20.22 -11.85 7.44
CA LYS A 43 -18.93 -12.20 8.02
C LYS A 43 -17.84 -12.32 6.95
N ILE A 44 -16.75 -11.61 7.18
CA ILE A 44 -15.49 -11.70 6.43
C ILE A 44 -14.36 -11.94 7.45
N TYR A 45 -13.20 -12.38 6.99
CA TYR A 45 -12.04 -12.55 7.87
C TYR A 45 -10.75 -12.54 7.07
N LEU A 46 -9.66 -12.13 7.71
CA LEU A 46 -8.33 -12.25 7.11
C LEU A 46 -7.92 -13.74 7.06
N GLY A 47 -7.32 -14.15 5.96
CA GLY A 47 -7.04 -15.55 5.65
C GLY A 47 -8.18 -16.29 4.94
N MET A 48 -9.33 -15.64 4.72
CA MET A 48 -10.39 -16.26 3.90
C MET A 48 -9.95 -16.38 2.43
N PRO A 49 -10.40 -17.41 1.70
CA PRO A 49 -10.19 -17.49 0.26
C PRO A 49 -10.71 -16.24 -0.46
N ILE A 50 -9.93 -15.72 -1.40
CA ILE A 50 -10.32 -14.49 -2.12
C ILE A 50 -11.66 -14.61 -2.84
N GLU A 51 -11.99 -15.80 -3.34
CA GLU A 51 -13.27 -16.08 -4.02
C GLU A 51 -14.48 -15.90 -3.08
N GLU A 52 -14.37 -16.39 -1.85
CA GLU A 52 -15.39 -16.21 -0.81
C GLU A 52 -15.53 -14.73 -0.41
N PHE A 53 -14.41 -14.01 -0.33
CA PHE A 53 -14.42 -12.57 -0.04
C PHE A 53 -15.15 -11.81 -1.14
N ILE A 54 -14.85 -12.08 -2.41
CA ILE A 54 -15.50 -11.46 -3.57
C ILE A 54 -17.01 -11.68 -3.55
N GLN A 55 -17.46 -12.89 -3.24
CA GLN A 55 -18.88 -13.21 -3.11
C GLN A 55 -19.55 -12.44 -1.96
N SER A 56 -18.82 -12.23 -0.86
CA SER A 56 -19.28 -11.45 0.28
C SER A 56 -19.51 -9.98 -0.11
N ILE A 57 -18.53 -9.36 -0.79
CA ILE A 57 -18.63 -7.97 -1.26
C ILE A 57 -19.72 -7.81 -2.34
N ASN A 58 -19.86 -8.79 -3.24
CA ASN A 58 -20.84 -8.80 -4.33
C ASN A 58 -20.84 -7.50 -5.19
N SER A 59 -19.65 -6.99 -5.48
CA SER A 59 -19.48 -5.77 -6.29
C SER A 59 -18.44 -5.97 -7.39
N GLU A 60 -18.37 -5.02 -8.32
CA GLU A 60 -17.38 -5.01 -9.39
C GLU A 60 -15.98 -4.68 -8.83
N TYR A 61 -14.99 -5.44 -9.26
CA TYR A 61 -13.59 -5.25 -8.89
C TYR A 61 -12.70 -5.46 -10.11
N ARG A 62 -11.46 -4.98 -10.00
CA ARG A 62 -10.38 -5.29 -10.92
C ARG A 62 -9.21 -5.91 -10.17
N VAL A 63 -8.37 -6.67 -10.87
CA VAL A 63 -7.16 -7.27 -10.31
C VAL A 63 -5.96 -6.46 -10.77
N ALA A 64 -5.13 -6.04 -9.82
CA ALA A 64 -3.83 -5.44 -10.09
C ALA A 64 -2.74 -6.42 -9.61
N LYS A 65 -1.85 -6.80 -10.51
CA LYS A 65 -0.77 -7.74 -10.24
C LYS A 65 0.56 -7.04 -10.41
N TYR A 66 1.47 -7.33 -9.51
CA TYR A 66 2.83 -6.85 -9.59
C TYR A 66 3.79 -7.99 -9.31
N SER A 67 4.83 -8.09 -10.12
CA SER A 67 5.88 -9.06 -9.93
C SER A 67 7.20 -8.33 -9.76
N LEU A 68 7.82 -8.52 -8.62
CA LEU A 68 9.25 -8.29 -8.46
C LEU A 68 9.95 -9.49 -9.08
N ASN A 69 10.82 -9.24 -10.06
CA ASN A 69 11.64 -10.28 -10.66
C ASN A 69 12.62 -10.83 -9.62
N GLU A 70 13.09 -12.06 -9.85
CA GLU A 70 14.22 -12.60 -9.09
C GLU A 70 15.39 -11.62 -9.15
N ARG A 71 15.96 -11.29 -8.00
CA ARG A 71 17.15 -10.44 -7.91
C ARG A 71 18.20 -11.04 -7.00
N THR A 72 19.44 -10.61 -7.19
CA THR A 72 20.56 -11.02 -6.35
C THR A 72 21.07 -9.80 -5.60
N ASP A 73 20.77 -9.74 -4.32
CA ASP A 73 21.22 -8.67 -3.45
C ASP A 73 22.66 -8.99 -3.01
N LYS A 74 23.57 -8.06 -3.30
CA LYS A 74 24.99 -8.17 -2.94
C LYS A 74 25.36 -7.04 -1.99
N SER A 75 25.99 -7.39 -0.87
CA SER A 75 26.52 -6.41 0.06
C SER A 75 27.92 -6.77 0.57
N TRP A 76 28.71 -5.74 0.84
CA TRP A 76 30.05 -5.82 1.38
C TRP A 76 30.13 -4.97 2.65
N SER A 77 30.82 -5.46 3.67
CA SER A 77 31.05 -4.68 4.89
C SER A 77 32.51 -4.69 5.32
N TRP A 78 32.94 -3.56 5.84
CA TRP A 78 34.27 -3.29 6.37
C TRP A 78 34.21 -3.17 7.88
N LYS A 79 35.31 -3.53 8.53
CA LYS A 79 35.46 -3.50 9.98
C LYS A 79 35.26 -2.11 10.60
N ASP A 80 35.57 -1.07 9.83
CA ASP A 80 35.51 0.33 10.25
C ASP A 80 34.11 0.94 10.11
N GLY A 81 33.07 0.13 9.82
CA GLY A 81 31.70 0.60 9.60
C GLY A 81 31.40 1.00 8.15
N GLY A 82 32.30 0.74 7.21
CA GLY A 82 32.00 0.84 5.79
C GLY A 82 30.99 -0.23 5.35
N GLU A 83 30.03 0.17 4.53
CA GLU A 83 29.05 -0.72 3.91
C GLU A 83 28.90 -0.37 2.43
N ALA A 84 28.73 -1.39 1.59
CA ALA A 84 28.42 -1.22 0.18
C ALA A 84 27.35 -2.20 -0.29
N TYR A 85 26.56 -1.79 -1.28
CA TYR A 85 25.56 -2.63 -1.92
C TYR A 85 25.45 -2.35 -3.41
N LEU A 86 25.09 -3.38 -4.18
CA LEU A 86 24.75 -3.21 -5.58
C LEU A 86 23.38 -2.53 -5.68
N ASN A 87 23.30 -1.44 -6.45
CA ASN A 87 22.06 -0.73 -6.73
C ASN A 87 21.40 -1.26 -8.01
N ASP A 88 20.17 -0.81 -8.25
CA ASP A 88 19.35 -1.27 -9.39
C ASP A 88 19.94 -0.86 -10.76
N ASN A 89 20.79 0.16 -10.79
CA ASN A 89 21.53 0.59 -11.99
C ASN A 89 22.85 -0.20 -12.22
N GLY A 90 23.10 -1.24 -11.42
CA GLY A 90 24.30 -2.06 -11.51
C GLY A 90 25.59 -1.35 -11.03
N LYS A 91 25.46 -0.24 -10.31
CA LYS A 91 26.56 0.45 -9.62
C LYS A 91 26.64 -0.01 -8.17
N ILE A 92 27.78 0.20 -7.54
CA ILE A 92 27.96 -0.08 -6.12
C ILE A 92 27.92 1.22 -5.34
N LYS A 93 26.93 1.33 -4.45
CA LYS A 93 26.80 2.43 -3.49
C LYS A 93 27.60 2.08 -2.24
N TYR A 94 28.47 2.99 -1.80
CA TYR A 94 29.26 2.83 -0.57
C TYR A 94 29.01 4.01 0.37
N PHE A 95 28.87 3.70 1.65
CA PHE A 95 28.79 4.65 2.75
C PHE A 95 29.55 4.12 3.98
N ASN A 96 29.87 4.99 4.94
CA ASN A 96 30.50 4.59 6.19
C ASN A 96 29.77 5.24 7.37
N ILE A 97 29.16 4.42 8.22
CA ILE A 97 28.29 4.87 9.31
C ILE A 97 29.05 5.60 10.44
N ASN A 98 30.36 5.40 10.53
CA ASN A 98 31.20 5.98 11.59
C ASN A 98 31.80 7.33 11.18
N ILE A 99 31.66 7.74 9.93
CA ILE A 99 32.14 9.03 9.44
C ILE A 99 30.94 9.99 9.46
N ASN A 100 30.96 10.92 10.41
CA ASN A 100 29.93 11.94 10.64
C ASN A 100 29.97 13.04 9.55
N ASN A 101 29.86 12.63 8.29
CA ASN A 101 29.83 13.49 7.13
C ASN A 101 28.85 12.88 6.13
N ASP A 102 27.56 13.15 6.36
CA ASP A 102 26.38 12.75 5.57
C ASP A 102 26.42 13.14 4.07
N ALA A 103 27.56 13.58 3.55
CA ALA A 103 27.68 14.24 2.27
C ALA A 103 28.00 13.32 1.08
N LEU A 104 28.46 12.08 1.23
CA LEU A 104 28.91 11.32 0.06
C LEU A 104 28.68 9.80 0.20
N GLU A 105 27.41 9.40 0.11
CA GLU A 105 27.09 8.16 -0.60
C GLU A 105 27.77 8.24 -1.98
N LYS A 106 28.76 7.38 -2.22
CA LYS A 106 29.52 7.39 -3.48
C LYS A 106 29.13 6.18 -4.31
N GLU A 107 28.87 6.43 -5.57
CA GLU A 107 28.65 5.38 -6.56
C GLU A 107 29.96 5.00 -7.24
N TYR A 108 30.14 3.70 -7.45
CA TYR A 108 31.30 3.08 -8.06
C TYR A 108 30.86 2.11 -9.14
N ASN A 109 31.69 1.89 -10.15
CA ASN A 109 31.38 0.93 -11.21
C ASN A 109 31.64 -0.51 -10.78
N SER A 110 32.52 -0.72 -9.81
CA SER A 110 32.91 -2.06 -9.38
C SER A 110 33.44 -2.07 -7.95
N ILE A 111 33.49 -3.26 -7.34
CA ILE A 111 33.98 -3.42 -5.96
C ILE A 111 35.48 -3.20 -5.88
N GLU A 112 36.20 -3.50 -6.96
CA GLU A 112 37.64 -3.26 -7.08
C GLU A 112 37.98 -1.77 -7.00
N GLU A 113 37.12 -0.88 -7.50
CA GLU A 113 37.31 0.58 -7.34
C GLU A 113 37.21 1.00 -5.87
N ILE A 114 36.28 0.41 -5.11
CA ILE A 114 36.10 0.67 -3.68
C ILE A 114 37.29 0.11 -2.91
N VAL A 115 37.65 -1.14 -3.16
CA VAL A 115 38.76 -1.83 -2.48
C VAL A 115 40.08 -1.09 -2.67
N LYS A 116 40.33 -0.52 -3.86
CA LYS A 116 41.51 0.32 -4.11
C LYS A 116 41.54 1.59 -3.27
N LYS A 117 40.39 2.16 -2.91
CA LYS A 117 40.30 3.42 -2.15
C LYS A 117 40.24 3.21 -0.64
N VAL A 118 39.50 2.22 -0.17
CA VAL A 118 39.20 2.05 1.26
C VAL A 118 39.70 0.71 1.82
N GLY A 119 40.38 -0.10 1.01
CA GLY A 119 40.94 -1.38 1.43
C GLY A 119 39.97 -2.55 1.30
N GLN A 120 40.41 -3.75 1.71
CA GLN A 120 39.62 -4.97 1.60
C GLN A 120 38.44 -4.99 2.58
N TYR A 121 37.29 -5.46 2.10
CA TYR A 121 36.13 -5.73 2.94
C TYR A 121 36.38 -6.98 3.80
N GLU A 122 35.72 -7.05 4.96
CA GLU A 122 35.80 -8.21 5.85
C GLU A 122 34.75 -9.26 5.49
N ASN A 123 33.56 -8.82 5.07
CA ASN A 123 32.46 -9.72 4.76
C ASN A 123 31.83 -9.40 3.41
N PHE A 124 31.39 -10.45 2.74
CA PHE A 124 30.56 -10.40 1.55
C PHE A 124 29.32 -11.26 1.76
N LYS A 125 28.15 -10.73 1.43
CA LYS A 125 26.88 -11.45 1.42
C LYS A 125 26.27 -11.37 0.04
N GLU A 126 25.87 -12.51 -0.48
CA GLU A 126 25.06 -12.64 -1.69
C GLU A 126 23.79 -13.38 -1.33
N LYS A 127 22.64 -12.75 -1.56
CA LYS A 127 21.32 -13.33 -1.29
C LYS A 127 20.52 -13.34 -2.58
N LYS A 128 20.12 -14.53 -3.02
CA LYS A 128 19.07 -14.66 -4.04
C LYS A 128 17.72 -14.36 -3.40
N VAL A 129 17.04 -13.38 -3.95
CA VAL A 129 15.67 -13.02 -3.59
C VAL A 129 14.78 -13.58 -4.71
N PRO A 130 13.93 -14.58 -4.41
CA PRO A 130 13.04 -15.13 -5.42
C PRO A 130 12.09 -14.06 -5.94
N SER A 131 11.51 -14.29 -7.11
CA SER A 131 10.45 -13.41 -7.61
C SER A 131 9.29 -13.37 -6.61
N GLU A 132 8.79 -12.18 -6.32
CA GLU A 132 7.63 -11.98 -5.45
C GLU A 132 6.47 -11.42 -6.27
N GLU A 133 5.33 -12.11 -6.28
CA GLU A 133 4.09 -11.58 -6.86
C GLU A 133 3.21 -11.00 -5.74
N SER A 134 2.83 -9.73 -5.88
CA SER A 134 1.81 -9.08 -5.07
C SER A 134 0.53 -8.95 -5.90
N ILE A 135 -0.58 -9.48 -5.38
CA ILE A 135 -1.88 -9.43 -6.03
C ILE A 135 -2.82 -8.56 -5.19
N PHE A 136 -3.48 -7.61 -5.85
CA PHE A 136 -4.49 -6.75 -5.24
C PHE A 136 -5.82 -6.90 -5.97
N TYR A 137 -6.89 -7.02 -5.21
CA TYR A 137 -8.26 -6.92 -5.72
C TYR A 137 -8.80 -5.55 -5.31
N VAL A 138 -9.21 -4.75 -6.30
CA VAL A 138 -9.52 -3.33 -6.11
C VAL A 138 -10.98 -3.06 -6.45
N TRP A 139 -11.76 -2.60 -5.47
CA TRP A 139 -13.14 -2.15 -5.66
C TRP A 139 -13.15 -0.65 -5.88
N ASP A 140 -12.92 -0.25 -7.13
CA ASP A 140 -12.73 1.15 -7.52
C ASP A 140 -13.83 2.07 -6.98
N LYS A 141 -15.11 1.69 -7.12
CA LYS A 141 -16.29 2.48 -6.71
C LYS A 141 -16.53 2.49 -5.20
N LEU A 142 -15.99 1.51 -4.48
CA LEU A 142 -16.15 1.39 -3.02
C LEU A 142 -14.97 2.00 -2.26
N GLY A 143 -13.89 2.36 -2.97
CA GLY A 143 -12.75 3.05 -2.38
C GLY A 143 -11.86 2.18 -1.49
N PHE A 144 -11.82 0.86 -1.73
CA PHE A 144 -10.92 -0.04 -1.02
C PHE A 144 -10.24 -1.07 -1.93
N ASN A 145 -9.13 -1.62 -1.46
CA ASN A 145 -8.50 -2.80 -2.04
C ASN A 145 -8.23 -3.85 -0.96
N VAL A 146 -7.91 -5.06 -1.39
CA VAL A 146 -7.33 -6.10 -0.53
C VAL A 146 -6.05 -6.63 -1.13
N ALA A 147 -5.05 -6.89 -0.30
CA ALA A 147 -3.84 -7.60 -0.68
C ALA A 147 -4.04 -9.10 -0.45
N VAL A 148 -3.60 -9.91 -1.42
CA VAL A 148 -3.77 -11.36 -1.42
C VAL A 148 -2.40 -12.04 -1.35
N HIS A 149 -2.28 -13.01 -0.45
CA HIS A 149 -1.14 -13.89 -0.32
C HIS A 149 -1.65 -15.35 -0.29
N ASP A 150 -1.05 -16.22 -1.09
CA ASP A 150 -1.45 -17.63 -1.23
C ASP A 150 -2.96 -17.81 -1.48
N ASN A 151 -3.55 -16.97 -2.35
CA ASN A 151 -4.98 -16.93 -2.67
C ASN A 151 -5.93 -16.61 -1.49
N THR A 152 -5.38 -16.09 -0.38
CA THR A 152 -6.15 -15.66 0.79
C THR A 152 -6.02 -14.17 1.06
N VAL A 153 -7.03 -13.58 1.69
CA VAL A 153 -7.05 -12.16 2.06
C VAL A 153 -6.03 -11.89 3.17
N GLY A 154 -4.92 -11.22 2.86
CA GLY A 154 -3.89 -10.86 3.85
C GLY A 154 -4.17 -9.53 4.55
N GLN A 155 -4.73 -8.57 3.81
CA GLN A 155 -4.94 -7.20 4.28
C GLN A 155 -6.10 -6.53 3.55
N ILE A 156 -6.86 -5.69 4.26
CA ILE A 156 -7.92 -4.84 3.71
C ILE A 156 -7.51 -3.38 3.87
N ASN A 157 -7.63 -2.58 2.82
CA ASN A 157 -7.20 -1.17 2.79
C ASN A 157 -8.33 -0.26 2.32
N LEU A 158 -8.85 0.58 3.23
CA LEU A 158 -9.87 1.59 2.93
C LEU A 158 -9.20 2.94 2.72
N TYR A 159 -9.58 3.70 1.69
CA TYR A 159 -8.94 4.98 1.35
C TYR A 159 -9.92 6.17 1.35
N PRO A 160 -10.16 6.82 2.50
CA PRO A 160 -11.06 7.97 2.58
C PRO A 160 -10.58 9.23 1.87
N ILE A 161 -9.25 9.43 1.76
CA ILE A 161 -8.67 10.52 0.96
C ILE A 161 -8.23 9.97 -0.39
N HIS A 162 -8.67 10.62 -1.47
CA HIS A 162 -8.29 10.22 -2.81
C HIS A 162 -6.77 10.27 -3.01
N TYR A 163 -6.20 9.32 -3.76
CA TYR A 163 -4.74 9.21 -3.91
C TYR A 163 -4.12 10.46 -4.56
N THR A 164 -4.82 11.14 -5.49
CA THR A 164 -4.36 12.40 -6.12
C THR A 164 -4.34 13.60 -5.17
N LYS A 165 -4.93 13.48 -3.98
CA LYS A 165 -4.94 14.51 -2.94
C LYS A 165 -3.83 14.31 -1.90
N ARG A 166 -3.25 13.10 -1.86
CA ARG A 166 -2.21 12.68 -0.92
C ARG A 166 -0.82 12.82 -1.51
N ASN A 167 -0.69 12.58 -2.81
CA ASN A 167 0.56 12.72 -3.50
C ASN A 167 0.50 13.90 -4.45
N ILE A 168 1.61 14.64 -4.46
CA ILE A 168 2.00 15.64 -5.47
C ILE A 168 1.49 15.17 -6.83
N GLU A 169 0.79 16.05 -7.56
CA GLU A 169 0.47 15.88 -8.99
C GLU A 169 1.58 15.08 -9.67
N TYR A 170 1.31 13.82 -9.97
CA TYR A 170 2.35 12.92 -10.41
C TYR A 170 2.91 13.41 -11.73
N ARG A 171 4.15 13.89 -11.67
CA ARG A 171 4.92 14.24 -12.86
C ARG A 171 5.39 12.98 -13.56
N LEU A 172 4.45 12.29 -14.19
CA LEU A 172 4.77 11.49 -15.37
C LEU A 172 5.01 12.50 -16.49
N ILE A 173 6.28 12.83 -16.77
CA ILE A 173 6.61 13.67 -17.94
C ILE A 173 7.19 12.81 -19.04
N THR A 174 6.48 12.84 -20.18
CA THR A 174 6.95 12.52 -21.52
C THR A 174 8.21 13.34 -21.84
N PRO A 175 9.26 12.77 -22.48
CA PRO A 175 10.51 13.50 -22.74
C PRO A 175 10.27 14.87 -23.38
N GLY A 176 10.80 15.93 -22.75
CA GLY A 176 10.69 17.31 -23.23
C GLY A 176 11.83 18.19 -22.69
N PRO A 177 12.16 19.30 -23.36
CA PRO A 177 13.34 20.09 -23.04
C PRO A 177 13.22 20.79 -21.67
N PRO A 178 14.35 21.05 -20.99
CA PRO A 178 14.39 21.53 -19.61
C PRO A 178 13.70 22.90 -19.47
N LYS A 179 12.81 23.02 -18.48
CA LYS A 179 12.20 24.30 -18.08
C LYS A 179 12.81 24.81 -16.77
N ALA A 180 12.88 26.13 -16.64
CA ALA A 180 13.48 26.83 -15.51
C ALA A 180 12.73 26.55 -14.19
N LYS A 181 13.51 26.37 -13.13
CA LYS A 181 13.15 25.99 -11.76
C LYS A 181 11.88 26.67 -11.21
N SER A 182 10.77 25.94 -11.20
CA SER A 182 9.79 25.92 -10.11
C SER A 182 8.91 24.67 -10.24
N ASP A 183 8.46 24.17 -9.10
CA ASP A 183 7.63 22.99 -8.86
C ASP A 183 8.35 21.63 -8.99
N ALA A 184 7.94 20.68 -8.14
CA ALA A 184 8.56 19.40 -7.78
C ALA A 184 8.95 18.44 -8.93
N TYR A 185 10.22 18.41 -9.34
CA TYR A 185 10.75 17.40 -10.28
C TYR A 185 11.33 16.22 -9.51
N ILE A 186 10.99 14.98 -9.90
CA ILE A 186 11.89 13.85 -9.67
C ILE A 186 12.78 13.80 -10.90
N ASP A 187 14.04 14.17 -10.73
CA ASP A 187 15.09 13.98 -11.74
C ASP A 187 15.73 12.63 -11.45
N THR A 188 15.20 11.56 -12.05
CA THR A 188 15.82 10.22 -11.97
C THR A 188 15.92 9.63 -13.37
N GLU A 189 17.12 9.17 -13.73
CA GLU A 189 17.36 8.36 -14.95
C GLU A 189 16.86 6.92 -14.78
N ASP A 190 16.43 6.55 -13.56
CA ASP A 190 15.99 5.21 -13.22
C ASP A 190 14.56 4.94 -13.68
N LYS A 191 14.42 4.06 -14.68
CA LYS A 191 13.12 3.63 -15.21
C LYS A 191 12.35 2.73 -14.24
N SER A 192 13.03 2.08 -13.29
CA SER A 192 12.40 1.17 -12.33
C SER A 192 11.53 1.92 -11.32
N ASP A 193 11.95 3.12 -10.89
CA ASP A 193 11.14 3.99 -10.02
C ASP A 193 9.81 4.37 -10.66
N VAL A 194 9.82 4.66 -11.97
CA VAL A 194 8.62 5.03 -12.75
C VAL A 194 7.68 3.83 -12.95
N GLU A 195 8.23 2.63 -13.15
CA GLU A 195 7.47 1.39 -13.33
C GLU A 195 6.85 0.92 -12.00
N ASN A 196 7.64 0.91 -10.93
CA ASN A 196 7.19 0.66 -9.55
C ASN A 196 6.08 1.65 -9.16
N TYR A 197 6.19 2.89 -9.62
CA TYR A 197 5.22 3.93 -9.35
C TYR A 197 3.87 3.72 -10.06
N LYS A 198 3.85 3.34 -11.35
CA LYS A 198 2.61 2.98 -12.07
C LYS A 198 1.91 1.80 -11.41
N VAL A 199 2.67 0.81 -10.98
CA VAL A 199 2.18 -0.33 -10.23
C VAL A 199 1.52 0.11 -8.92
N MET A 200 2.14 1.03 -8.18
CA MET A 200 1.58 1.55 -6.93
C MET A 200 0.24 2.25 -7.14
N LEU A 201 0.06 2.94 -8.27
CA LEU A 201 -1.22 3.51 -8.67
C LEU A 201 -2.25 2.44 -9.02
N GLU A 202 -1.83 1.40 -9.73
CA GLU A 202 -2.74 0.35 -10.16
C GLU A 202 -3.39 -0.36 -8.98
N ARG A 203 -2.78 -0.46 -7.80
CA ARG A 203 -3.48 -1.00 -6.63
C ARG A 203 -4.43 -0.01 -5.92
N GLN A 204 -4.36 1.29 -6.21
CA GLN A 204 -5.23 2.28 -5.54
C GLN A 204 -6.63 2.31 -6.17
N PRO A 205 -7.70 2.42 -5.35
CA PRO A 205 -9.05 2.64 -5.87
C PRO A 205 -9.17 3.98 -6.61
N LYS A 206 -10.03 4.01 -7.64
CA LYS A 206 -10.32 5.24 -8.41
C LYS A 206 -11.24 6.23 -7.69
N THR A 207 -11.95 5.82 -6.64
CA THR A 207 -12.77 6.72 -5.82
C THR A 207 -12.40 6.61 -4.36
N GLU A 208 -12.86 7.58 -3.57
CA GLU A 208 -12.71 7.56 -2.11
C GLU A 208 -13.60 6.52 -1.48
N PHE A 209 -13.16 5.99 -0.34
CA PHE A 209 -14.03 5.30 0.60
C PHE A 209 -14.97 6.30 1.25
N LYS A 210 -16.27 6.18 0.96
CA LYS A 210 -17.35 6.97 1.58
C LYS A 210 -18.28 6.13 2.46
N GLY A 211 -17.79 4.96 2.85
CA GLY A 211 -18.53 4.01 3.67
C GLY A 211 -18.51 4.35 5.16
N LYS A 212 -19.07 3.43 5.95
CA LYS A 212 -19.01 3.46 7.41
C LYS A 212 -17.91 2.51 7.88
N PHE A 213 -17.24 2.90 8.96
CA PHE A 213 -16.33 2.02 9.70
C PHE A 213 -16.79 1.96 11.15
N THR A 214 -17.05 0.76 11.65
CA THR A 214 -17.42 0.53 13.06
C THR A 214 -16.33 -0.22 13.78
N TYR A 215 -15.98 0.24 14.97
CA TYR A 215 -15.11 -0.45 15.90
C TYR A 215 -15.77 -0.45 17.29
N ASP A 216 -15.97 -1.63 17.87
CA ASP A 216 -16.52 -1.79 19.24
C ASP A 216 -17.82 -1.01 19.49
N GLY A 217 -18.77 -1.09 18.54
CA GLY A 217 -20.06 -0.38 18.59
C GLY A 217 -20.01 1.13 18.30
N ARG A 218 -18.83 1.69 18.02
CA ARG A 218 -18.61 3.09 17.66
C ARG A 218 -18.39 3.23 16.17
N THR A 219 -19.04 4.19 15.51
CA THR A 219 -19.10 4.26 14.04
C THR A 219 -18.68 5.61 13.49
N ALA A 220 -17.71 5.61 12.59
CA ALA A 220 -17.32 6.76 11.77
C ALA A 220 -17.94 6.65 10.37
N ASP A 221 -18.58 7.73 9.90
CA ASP A 221 -19.21 7.82 8.58
C ASP A 221 -18.35 8.69 7.64
N PHE A 222 -17.61 8.04 6.74
CA PHE A 222 -16.70 8.73 5.83
C PHE A 222 -17.38 9.48 4.70
N SER A 223 -18.70 9.30 4.51
CA SER A 223 -19.48 10.20 3.65
C SER A 223 -19.63 11.61 4.26
N LYS A 224 -19.41 11.76 5.57
CA LYS A 224 -19.61 13.01 6.33
C LYS A 224 -18.33 13.63 6.90
N ILE A 225 -17.33 12.80 7.22
CA ILE A 225 -16.10 13.24 7.91
C ILE A 225 -15.21 14.12 7.01
N GLY A 226 -15.19 13.88 5.70
CA GLY A 226 -14.42 14.67 4.73
C GLY A 226 -12.91 14.66 4.98
N TYR A 227 -12.18 15.56 4.32
CA TYR A 227 -10.70 15.57 4.31
C TYR A 227 -10.05 16.27 5.50
N THR A 228 -10.81 16.97 6.34
CA THR A 228 -10.33 17.67 7.55
C THR A 228 -10.89 17.06 8.83
N GLY A 229 -11.52 15.88 8.73
CA GLY A 229 -12.26 15.26 9.82
C GLY A 229 -11.48 14.26 10.66
N TRP A 230 -10.14 14.33 10.73
CA TRP A 230 -9.35 13.42 11.58
C TRP A 230 -9.89 13.35 13.02
N ASN A 231 -10.08 14.50 13.66
CA ASN A 231 -10.58 14.55 15.04
C ASN A 231 -12.03 14.07 15.18
N THR A 232 -12.85 14.27 14.14
CA THR A 232 -14.23 13.74 14.09
C THR A 232 -14.19 12.22 14.09
N MET A 233 -13.38 11.61 13.22
CA MET A 233 -13.20 10.15 13.19
C MET A 233 -12.71 9.61 14.54
N VAL A 234 -11.68 10.22 15.14
CA VAL A 234 -11.15 9.78 16.44
C VAL A 234 -12.21 9.83 17.53
N LYS A 235 -13.04 10.87 17.54
CA LYS A 235 -14.17 11.02 18.48
C LYS A 235 -15.27 10.01 18.21
N ASP A 236 -15.67 9.84 16.95
CA ASP A 236 -16.76 8.96 16.54
C ASP A 236 -16.46 7.49 16.82
N LEU A 237 -15.19 7.09 16.75
CA LEU A 237 -14.71 5.74 17.10
C LEU A 237 -14.29 5.58 18.56
N ASP A 238 -14.29 6.65 19.37
CA ASP A 238 -13.86 6.64 20.77
C ASP A 238 -12.40 6.13 20.97
N ILE A 239 -11.51 6.46 20.03
CA ILE A 239 -10.09 6.05 20.02
C ILE A 239 -9.16 7.20 20.40
N ALA A 240 -9.60 8.01 21.36
CA ALA A 240 -8.79 9.07 21.94
C ALA A 240 -7.83 8.52 23.01
N GLY A 241 -6.70 9.20 23.22
CA GLY A 241 -5.73 8.85 24.25
C GLY A 241 -4.55 8.01 23.76
N SER A 242 -3.53 7.91 24.60
CA SER A 242 -2.23 7.32 24.26
C SER A 242 -2.24 5.80 24.12
N SER A 243 -3.31 5.12 24.53
CA SER A 243 -3.50 3.68 24.34
C SER A 243 -3.58 3.28 22.86
N TYR A 244 -3.90 4.23 21.99
CA TYR A 244 -4.02 4.02 20.55
C TYR A 244 -2.89 4.67 19.76
N ASP A 245 -1.96 5.37 20.41
CA ASP A 245 -0.86 6.02 19.70
C ASP A 245 0.11 4.93 19.17
N PRO A 246 0.53 5.01 17.89
CA PRO A 246 1.52 4.08 17.36
C PRO A 246 2.88 4.22 18.08
N PRO A 247 3.65 3.13 18.25
CA PRO A 247 5.01 3.20 18.78
C PRO A 247 5.91 4.07 17.91
N GLY A 248 6.71 4.96 18.52
CA GLY A 248 7.67 5.82 17.81
C GLY A 248 7.05 7.02 17.07
N ASP A 249 5.72 7.09 16.98
CA ASP A 249 5.04 8.22 16.35
C ASP A 249 4.72 9.33 17.36
N SER A 250 4.72 10.58 16.87
CA SER A 250 4.25 11.67 17.70
C SER A 250 2.72 11.60 17.86
N LYS A 251 2.24 11.99 19.06
CA LYS A 251 0.82 11.97 19.45
C LYS A 251 -0.01 12.68 18.38
N GLY A 252 -0.73 11.92 17.55
CA GLY A 252 -1.60 12.45 16.50
C GLY A 252 -1.21 12.15 15.06
N TRP A 253 -0.23 11.28 14.78
CA TRP A 253 0.09 10.84 13.40
C TRP A 253 -0.72 9.64 12.91
N GLY A 254 -1.34 8.90 13.82
CA GLY A 254 -2.18 7.76 13.49
C GLY A 254 -2.86 7.16 14.71
N ARG A 255 -3.56 6.05 14.52
CA ARG A 255 -4.13 5.21 15.59
C ARG A 255 -3.89 3.74 15.28
N LYS A 256 -3.43 2.98 16.27
CA LYS A 256 -3.26 1.52 16.19
C LYS A 256 -4.16 0.83 17.19
N ILE A 257 -4.92 -0.16 16.72
CA ILE A 257 -5.83 -0.97 17.52
C ILE A 257 -5.41 -2.43 17.39
N TRP A 258 -4.93 -3.01 18.47
CA TRP A 258 -4.49 -4.41 18.53
C TRP A 258 -5.62 -5.34 18.95
N LEU A 259 -6.04 -6.21 18.04
CA LEU A 259 -7.04 -7.25 18.28
C LEU A 259 -6.32 -8.57 18.59
N ASN A 260 -6.09 -8.79 19.89
CA ASN A 260 -5.30 -9.92 20.39
C ASN A 260 -5.87 -11.31 20.03
N TYR A 261 -7.15 -11.40 19.67
CA TYR A 261 -7.84 -12.66 19.44
C TYR A 261 -7.73 -13.21 18.00
N ASP A 262 -7.28 -12.41 17.03
CA ASP A 262 -7.14 -12.83 15.62
C ASP A 262 -5.77 -12.49 15.01
N SER A 263 -4.83 -12.04 15.85
CA SER A 263 -3.60 -11.39 15.38
C SER A 263 -3.91 -10.32 14.32
N CYS A 264 -4.87 -9.45 14.64
CA CYS A 264 -5.37 -8.43 13.71
C CYS A 264 -5.12 -7.00 14.24
N LEU A 265 -4.68 -6.09 13.38
CA LEU A 265 -4.24 -4.72 13.70
C LEU A 265 -4.99 -3.84 12.75
N ILE A 266 -5.65 -2.85 13.32
CA ILE A 266 -6.21 -1.76 12.55
C ILE A 266 -5.21 -0.62 12.69
N ASP A 267 -4.57 -0.25 11.59
CA ASP A 267 -3.74 0.95 11.49
C ASP A 267 -4.52 2.03 10.74
N ILE A 268 -4.87 3.10 11.46
CA ILE A 268 -5.58 4.25 10.93
C ILE A 268 -4.58 5.37 10.78
N ARG A 269 -4.23 5.67 9.53
CA ARG A 269 -3.16 6.62 9.19
C ARG A 269 -3.72 8.01 9.00
N ARG A 270 -3.17 9.01 9.69
CA ARG A 270 -3.50 10.42 9.45
C ARG A 270 -2.66 10.96 8.32
N TYR A 271 -3.25 11.85 7.55
CA TYR A 271 -2.50 12.68 6.62
C TYR A 271 -2.92 14.13 6.77
N ASN A 272 -1.93 15.00 6.90
CA ASN A 272 -2.10 16.44 6.93
C ASN A 272 -1.13 17.09 5.95
N ASN A 273 -1.56 18.18 5.32
CA ASN A 273 -0.68 19.01 4.48
C ASN A 273 -0.32 20.32 5.19
N ASP A 274 -0.23 20.31 6.52
CA ASP A 274 0.01 21.53 7.30
C ASP A 274 1.45 22.04 7.18
N ASN A 275 2.41 21.12 7.07
CA ASN A 275 3.79 21.42 6.70
C ASN A 275 3.93 21.23 5.19
N GLU A 276 3.93 22.31 4.42
CA GLU A 276 4.32 22.32 3.00
C GLU A 276 5.84 22.07 2.84
N SER A 277 6.36 21.05 3.52
CA SER A 277 7.72 20.55 3.31
C SER A 277 7.78 19.76 2.01
N THR A 278 9.01 19.51 1.53
CA THR A 278 9.32 18.64 0.38
C THR A 278 8.60 17.29 0.50
N GLY A 279 7.43 17.16 -0.14
CA GLY A 279 6.63 15.93 -0.08
C GLY A 279 5.12 16.15 0.01
N SER A 280 4.65 17.26 0.62
CA SER A 280 3.21 17.52 0.78
C SER A 280 2.66 18.42 -0.35
N PRO A 281 1.51 18.11 -0.95
CA PRO A 281 0.83 18.96 -1.92
C PRO A 281 0.37 20.26 -1.26
N SER A 282 0.62 21.37 -1.95
CA SER A 282 0.25 22.71 -1.49
C SER A 282 -1.24 22.83 -1.19
N LYS A 283 -1.57 23.54 -0.11
CA LYS A 283 -2.95 23.83 0.31
C LYS A 283 -3.73 24.55 -0.78
N ASP A 284 -3.08 25.39 -1.56
CA ASP A 284 -3.70 26.15 -2.66
C ASP A 284 -4.18 25.22 -3.79
N LYS A 285 -3.49 24.10 -4.02
CA LYS A 285 -3.82 23.14 -5.09
C LYS A 285 -4.93 22.17 -4.67
N VAL A 286 -4.82 21.62 -3.47
CA VAL A 286 -5.66 20.48 -3.06
C VAL A 286 -6.66 20.79 -1.95
N GLY A 287 -6.59 21.99 -1.37
CA GLY A 287 -7.30 22.39 -0.15
C GLY A 287 -6.52 21.99 1.12
N LYS A 288 -6.99 22.45 2.29
CA LYS A 288 -6.49 21.96 3.56
C LYS A 288 -6.91 20.49 3.74
N ILE A 289 -5.96 19.65 4.13
CA ILE A 289 -6.19 18.25 4.45
C ILE A 289 -5.66 18.00 5.86
N ASP A 290 -6.51 17.37 6.67
CA ASP A 290 -6.22 16.88 8.00
C ASP A 290 -7.18 15.72 8.31
N GLY A 291 -6.95 14.57 7.68
CA GLY A 291 -7.93 13.49 7.59
C GLY A 291 -7.32 12.11 7.60
N VAL A 292 -8.16 11.12 7.33
CA VAL A 292 -7.76 9.70 7.31
C VAL A 292 -7.22 9.32 5.95
N GLN A 293 -5.91 9.08 5.87
CA GLN A 293 -5.24 8.60 4.68
C GLN A 293 -5.72 7.21 4.28
N ALA A 294 -5.69 6.30 5.24
CA ALA A 294 -6.05 4.92 5.07
C ALA A 294 -6.48 4.31 6.40
N ILE A 295 -7.36 3.31 6.32
CA ILE A 295 -7.59 2.33 7.38
C ILE A 295 -7.09 1.00 6.82
N GLU A 296 -6.07 0.45 7.46
CA GLU A 296 -5.41 -0.78 7.03
C GLU A 296 -5.66 -1.86 8.09
N ILE A 297 -6.31 -2.95 7.70
CA ILE A 297 -6.66 -4.07 8.58
C ILE A 297 -5.75 -5.23 8.20
N TRP A 298 -4.80 -5.53 9.09
CA TRP A 298 -3.71 -6.47 8.85
C TRP A 298 -3.86 -7.73 9.69
N ARG A 299 -3.43 -8.86 9.14
CA ARG A 299 -3.14 -10.07 9.90
C ARG A 299 -1.64 -10.10 10.16
N PHE A 300 -1.23 -10.27 11.41
CA PHE A 300 0.16 -10.53 11.78
C PHE A 300 0.35 -11.99 12.10
N THR A 301 1.57 -12.41 11.85
CA THR A 301 2.16 -13.61 12.42
C THR A 301 2.80 -13.26 13.77
N GLU A 302 3.12 -14.25 14.59
CA GLU A 302 3.88 -14.02 15.83
C GLU A 302 5.27 -13.39 15.58
N GLY A 303 5.80 -13.49 14.35
CA GLY A 303 7.04 -12.83 13.94
C GLY A 303 6.95 -11.30 13.89
N ASP A 304 5.77 -10.75 13.59
CA ASP A 304 5.54 -9.31 13.43
C ASP A 304 5.32 -8.59 14.78
N ARG A 305 5.27 -9.34 15.89
CA ARG A 305 5.09 -8.82 17.26
C ARG A 305 6.42 -8.53 17.99
N LYS A 306 7.55 -8.93 17.41
CA LYS A 306 8.90 -8.75 17.98
C LYS A 306 9.50 -7.42 17.59
#